data_AF-R7SIQ1-F1
#
_entry.id   AF-R7SIQ1-F1
#
_cell.length_a   1.000
_cell.length_b   1.000
_cell.length_c   1.000
_cell.angle_alpha   90.00
_cell.angle_beta   90.00
_cell.angle_gamma   90.00
#
_symmetry.space_group_name_H-M   'P 1'
#
loop_
_entity.id
_entity.type
_entity.pdbx_description
1 polymer ?
#
loop_
_entity_poly.entity_id
_entity_poly.type
_entity_poly.pdbx_seq_one_letter_code
_entity_poly.pdbx_strand_id
1 'polypeptide(L)'
;MHWWCNISSDILQNATLAAVTCSQEPNINSQCIALCPNADFTGVGVRTAFYVQSLMNTLLVVFSRRDSVPTTWAATLLTGALVIAAMVQKHNQSITLHHAILVLNFATLSCISSLAVAPTLSIWRLTPREYYAKRLARDMLDGHHDDAEEDRLIGEAAEVITGRRERKIARAQNRQRIVLALALLTQVVLQWAWGIVLFVSPVYSQTNCSGETALIFFLWRFTAREINDNMVVWVLWLLFSLGITLAMTVILALSSPVRARSGTQHASPASSLGATSLSTLSTPRPPVYRQVFESAAGMVPSWKDRSGQLIFWYNVVCVFLWSIYIISSEIQIQANCIFTGENSITSFGQITALLLSLAPVWSLTVAVYRWPQKQRRLQRRRRHAMLSSVQSQASNQSVVDIIVSNPDYDRGRPQRGSDIADGSKGHTTVEIMETATTALPTRERARPTGMLQSALRGGRERSRSQEPNAGARPRSQGPGMRARTGHTNMPTGSLMSFPLPTNTEEEWTELATFPR
;
A
#
# COMPACT_ATOMS: atom_id res chain seq x y z
N MET A 1 16.44 -13.43 36.48
CA MET A 1 16.74 -13.69 35.05
C MET A 1 18.17 -14.21 34.99
N HIS A 2 18.36 -15.52 34.87
CA HIS A 2 19.69 -16.05 34.58
C HIS A 2 20.11 -15.53 33.21
N TRP A 3 21.30 -14.94 33.11
CA TRP A 3 21.91 -14.64 31.82
C TRP A 3 22.14 -15.96 31.10
N TRP A 4 21.68 -16.09 29.85
CA TRP A 4 21.65 -17.37 29.13
C TRP A 4 23.05 -17.81 28.67
N CYS A 5 24.00 -16.87 28.71
CA CYS A 5 25.41 -17.11 28.52
C CYS A 5 26.12 -17.16 29.89
N ASN A 6 26.72 -18.31 30.23
CA ASN A 6 27.44 -18.51 31.50
C ASN A 6 28.93 -18.08 31.43
N ILE A 7 29.29 -17.27 30.43
CA ILE A 7 30.67 -16.87 30.18
C ILE A 7 30.86 -15.43 30.67
N SER A 8 31.99 -15.16 31.33
CA SER A 8 32.33 -13.82 31.80
C SER A 8 32.39 -12.82 30.63
N SER A 9 31.90 -11.60 30.86
CA SER A 9 31.98 -10.51 29.88
C SER A 9 33.40 -10.20 29.44
N ASP A 10 34.40 -10.42 30.30
CA ASP A 10 35.82 -10.16 29.99
C ASP A 10 36.33 -11.10 28.89
N ILE A 11 35.86 -12.35 28.90
CA ILE A 11 36.19 -13.36 27.88
C ILE A 11 35.52 -12.98 26.55
N LEU A 12 34.27 -12.56 26.59
CA LEU A 12 33.53 -12.12 25.39
C LEU A 12 34.09 -10.83 24.78
N GLN A 13 34.68 -9.96 25.61
CA GLN A 13 35.31 -8.70 25.21
C GLN A 13 36.75 -8.87 24.70
N ASN A 14 37.35 -10.05 24.88
CA ASN A 14 38.73 -10.28 24.47
C ASN A 14 38.85 -10.49 22.94
N ALA A 15 39.22 -9.43 22.23
CA ALA A 15 39.37 -9.44 20.78
C ALA A 15 40.45 -10.42 20.27
N THR A 16 41.52 -10.65 21.02
CA THR A 16 42.55 -11.62 20.61
C THR A 16 42.03 -13.05 20.72
N LEU A 17 41.30 -13.36 21.78
CA LEU A 17 40.63 -14.66 21.93
C LEU A 17 39.58 -14.87 20.84
N ALA A 18 38.78 -13.85 20.53
CA ALA A 18 37.82 -13.91 19.42
C ALA A 18 38.53 -14.19 18.09
N ALA A 19 39.60 -13.46 17.77
CA ALA A 19 40.35 -13.64 16.53
C ALA A 19 40.97 -15.05 16.41
N VAL A 20 41.54 -15.58 17.49
CA VAL A 20 42.09 -16.95 17.53
C VAL A 20 40.97 -17.98 17.37
N THR A 21 39.85 -17.84 18.09
CA THR A 21 38.72 -18.78 18.02
C THR A 21 38.04 -18.78 16.65
N CYS A 22 37.96 -17.61 16.00
CA CYS A 22 37.32 -17.45 14.70
C CYS A 22 38.19 -17.84 13.50
N SER A 23 39.52 -17.84 13.67
CA SER A 23 40.46 -18.30 12.65
C SER A 23 40.82 -19.78 12.79
N GLN A 24 40.46 -20.42 13.90
CA GLN A 24 40.80 -21.80 14.17
C GLN A 24 40.08 -22.74 13.18
N GLU A 25 40.86 -23.62 12.55
CA GLU A 25 40.31 -24.72 11.76
C GLU A 25 39.43 -25.63 12.64
N PRO A 26 38.41 -26.27 12.05
CA PRO A 26 37.49 -27.16 12.75
C PRO A 26 38.22 -28.41 13.26
N ASN A 27 38.90 -28.29 14.40
CA ASN A 27 39.61 -29.39 15.04
C ASN A 27 38.70 -30.05 16.08
N ILE A 28 38.52 -31.36 16.00
CA ILE A 28 37.45 -32.14 16.66
C ILE A 28 37.47 -32.00 18.20
N ASN A 29 38.61 -31.60 18.78
CA ASN A 29 38.81 -31.58 20.24
C ASN A 29 38.74 -30.18 20.86
N SER A 30 38.58 -29.10 20.09
CA SER A 30 38.45 -27.77 20.72
C SER A 30 37.02 -27.51 21.18
N GLN A 31 36.87 -27.25 22.48
CA GLN A 31 35.59 -26.84 23.06
C GLN A 31 35.18 -25.48 22.50
N CYS A 32 33.90 -25.33 22.15
CA CYS A 32 33.36 -24.04 21.76
C CYS A 32 33.33 -23.11 22.98
N ILE A 33 33.96 -21.94 22.85
CA ILE A 33 33.86 -20.88 23.86
C ILE A 33 32.66 -19.99 23.53
N ALA A 34 32.67 -19.36 22.36
CA ALA A 34 31.58 -18.49 21.90
C ALA A 34 31.50 -18.47 20.37
N LEU A 35 30.36 -18.02 19.86
CA LEU A 35 30.12 -17.83 18.43
C LEU A 35 30.87 -16.60 17.91
N CYS A 36 31.39 -16.72 16.69
CA CYS A 36 32.02 -15.61 15.99
C CYS A 36 30.99 -14.58 15.53
N PRO A 37 31.21 -13.28 15.77
CA PRO A 37 30.26 -12.25 15.43
C PRO A 37 30.22 -12.04 13.92
N ASN A 38 29.02 -11.92 13.35
CA ASN A 38 28.84 -11.55 11.94
C ASN A 38 27.86 -10.38 11.83
N ALA A 39 28.41 -9.19 12.03
CA ALA A 39 27.65 -7.96 12.13
C ALA A 39 26.90 -7.60 10.82
N ASP A 40 27.25 -8.22 9.68
CA ASP A 40 26.57 -7.99 8.39
C ASP A 40 25.23 -8.72 8.26
N PHE A 41 24.95 -9.73 9.10
CA PHE A 41 23.64 -10.41 9.12
C PHE A 41 22.82 -10.08 10.36
N THR A 42 23.47 -10.03 11.52
CA THR A 42 22.81 -9.93 12.83
C THR A 42 23.19 -8.66 13.59
N GLY A 43 23.98 -7.79 12.95
CA GLY A 43 24.27 -6.49 13.49
C GLY A 43 23.00 -5.71 13.81
N VAL A 44 23.08 -4.87 14.85
CA VAL A 44 21.92 -4.10 15.33
C VAL A 44 21.33 -3.22 14.21
N GLY A 45 22.16 -2.72 13.30
CA GLY A 45 21.71 -1.96 12.15
C GLY A 45 20.87 -2.78 11.17
N VAL A 46 21.30 -4.00 10.84
CA VAL A 46 20.56 -4.91 9.94
C VAL A 46 19.24 -5.33 10.58
N ARG A 47 19.25 -5.74 11.85
CA ARG A 47 18.04 -6.11 12.60
C ARG A 47 17.02 -4.98 12.62
N THR A 48 17.46 -3.79 13.04
CA THR A 48 16.62 -2.60 13.11
C THR A 48 16.10 -2.24 11.72
N ALA A 49 16.92 -2.33 10.67
CA ALA A 49 16.50 -2.08 9.31
C ALA A 49 15.37 -3.02 8.87
N PHE A 50 15.48 -4.33 9.11
CA PHE A 50 14.42 -5.28 8.77
C PHE A 50 13.14 -5.06 9.59
N TYR A 51 13.25 -4.77 10.89
CA TYR A 51 12.10 -4.50 11.76
C TYR A 51 11.38 -3.22 11.35
N VAL A 52 12.12 -2.13 11.15
CA VAL A 52 11.57 -0.84 10.71
C VAL A 52 10.99 -0.99 9.31
N GLN A 53 11.72 -1.56 8.36
CA GLN A 53 11.26 -1.70 6.99
C GLN A 53 9.96 -2.52 6.91
N SER A 54 9.89 -3.68 7.56
CA SER A 54 8.66 -4.48 7.58
C SER A 54 7.47 -3.75 8.24
N LEU A 55 7.71 -3.02 9.33
CA LEU A 55 6.67 -2.20 9.96
C LEU A 55 6.20 -1.07 9.04
N MET A 56 7.15 -0.31 8.47
CA MET A 56 6.86 0.84 7.60
C MET A 56 6.17 0.41 6.31
N ASN A 57 6.53 -0.72 5.71
CA ASN A 57 5.85 -1.28 4.54
C ASN A 57 4.37 -1.52 4.84
N THR A 58 4.08 -2.07 6.02
CA THR A 58 2.72 -2.35 6.48
C THR A 58 1.93 -1.06 6.70
N LEU A 59 2.53 -0.06 7.35
CA LEU A 59 1.90 1.24 7.58
C LEU A 59 1.69 2.03 6.30
N LEU A 60 2.64 2.00 5.37
CA LEU A 60 2.55 2.69 4.08
C LEU A 60 1.34 2.25 3.28
N VAL A 61 0.94 1.00 3.42
CA VAL A 61 -0.19 0.47 2.69
C VAL A 61 -1.52 0.93 3.29
N VAL A 62 -1.54 1.15 4.60
CA VAL A 62 -2.67 1.77 5.31
C VAL A 62 -2.83 3.23 4.88
N PHE A 63 -1.74 4.01 4.84
CA PHE A 63 -1.79 5.46 4.59
C PHE A 63 -1.70 5.84 3.10
N SER A 64 -0.88 5.15 2.31
CA SER A 64 -0.62 5.41 0.89
C SER A 64 -0.41 4.15 0.04
N ARG A 65 -1.53 3.57 -0.41
CA ARG A 65 -1.53 2.43 -1.36
C ARG A 65 -0.85 2.69 -2.71
N ARG A 66 -0.54 3.94 -3.05
CA ARG A 66 0.16 4.26 -4.31
C ARG A 66 1.66 4.08 -4.19
N ASP A 67 2.20 4.38 -3.01
CA ASP A 67 3.64 4.36 -2.76
C ASP A 67 4.11 2.96 -2.32
N SER A 68 3.19 2.00 -2.16
CA SER A 68 3.50 0.64 -1.72
C SER A 68 4.31 -0.18 -2.71
N VAL A 69 4.19 0.09 -4.03
CA VAL A 69 4.91 -0.69 -5.06
C VAL A 69 6.43 -0.51 -4.97
N PRO A 70 6.99 0.72 -5.02
CA PRO A 70 8.43 0.92 -4.86
C PRO A 70 8.93 0.42 -3.51
N THR A 71 8.12 0.58 -2.46
CA THR A 71 8.41 0.05 -1.13
C THR A 71 8.51 -1.48 -1.08
N THR A 72 7.61 -2.18 -1.76
CA THR A 72 7.65 -3.66 -1.85
C THR A 72 8.90 -4.13 -2.60
N TRP A 73 9.31 -3.40 -3.63
CA TRP A 73 10.57 -3.66 -4.32
C TRP A 73 11.79 -3.44 -3.42
N ALA A 74 11.81 -2.35 -2.65
CA ALA A 74 12.88 -2.11 -1.67
C ALA A 74 12.97 -3.25 -0.64
N ALA A 75 11.82 -3.80 -0.21
CA ALA A 75 11.77 -4.98 0.68
C ALA A 75 12.30 -6.25 0.03
N THR A 76 11.96 -6.47 -1.24
CA THR A 76 12.44 -7.60 -2.03
C THR A 76 13.95 -7.51 -2.23
N LEU A 77 14.46 -6.33 -2.57
CA LEU A 77 15.89 -6.08 -2.76
C LEU A 77 16.68 -6.23 -1.46
N LEU A 78 16.17 -5.73 -0.33
CA LEU A 78 16.83 -5.92 0.96
C LEU A 78 16.88 -7.42 1.33
N THR A 79 15.77 -8.14 1.15
CA THR A 79 15.70 -9.58 1.40
C THR A 79 16.67 -10.35 0.50
N GLY A 80 16.71 -10.00 -0.79
CA GLY A 80 17.61 -10.61 -1.76
C GLY A 80 19.08 -10.33 -1.45
N ALA A 81 19.43 -9.11 -1.07
CA ALA A 81 20.79 -8.76 -0.67
C ALA A 81 21.27 -9.60 0.52
N LEU A 82 20.43 -9.76 1.54
CA LEU A 82 20.73 -10.58 2.71
C LEU A 82 20.83 -12.07 2.37
N VAL A 83 19.89 -12.62 1.60
CA VAL A 83 19.90 -14.04 1.22
C VAL A 83 21.09 -14.38 0.31
N ILE A 84 21.39 -13.55 -0.68
CA ILE A 84 22.51 -13.78 -1.60
C ILE A 84 23.84 -13.73 -0.84
N ALA A 85 24.02 -12.73 0.04
CA ALA A 85 25.20 -12.66 0.88
C ALA A 85 25.33 -13.90 1.77
N ALA A 86 24.23 -14.38 2.35
CA ALA A 86 24.22 -15.60 3.17
C ALA A 86 24.58 -16.86 2.37
N MET A 87 24.11 -16.97 1.12
CA MET A 87 24.51 -18.05 0.21
C MET A 87 26.00 -18.02 -0.11
N VAL A 88 26.56 -16.84 -0.42
CA VAL A 88 28.00 -16.69 -0.69
C VAL A 88 28.84 -17.03 0.55
N GLN A 89 28.43 -16.56 1.73
CA GLN A 89 29.12 -16.87 2.97
C GLN A 89 28.97 -18.35 3.37
N LYS A 90 27.84 -18.99 3.05
CA LYS A 90 27.69 -20.43 3.22
C LYS A 90 28.61 -21.21 2.29
N HIS A 91 28.70 -20.81 1.03
CA HIS A 91 29.62 -21.41 0.08
C HIS A 91 31.08 -21.32 0.55
N ASN A 92 31.46 -20.19 1.15
CA ASN A 92 32.80 -19.98 1.71
C ASN A 92 32.98 -20.56 3.13
N GLN A 93 31.99 -21.31 3.65
CA GLN A 93 32.00 -21.88 4.99
C GLN A 93 32.31 -20.87 6.10
N SER A 94 31.89 -19.60 5.92
CA SER A 94 32.12 -18.53 6.89
C SER A 94 30.89 -18.25 7.77
N ILE A 95 29.70 -18.72 7.36
CA ILE A 95 28.46 -18.51 8.11
C ILE A 95 28.24 -19.61 9.16
N THR A 96 27.99 -19.20 10.40
CA THR A 96 27.62 -20.14 11.48
C THR A 96 26.15 -20.54 11.32
N LEU A 97 25.74 -21.66 11.91
CA LEU A 97 24.33 -22.07 11.98
C LEU A 97 23.40 -20.99 12.56
N HIS A 98 23.83 -20.32 13.64
CA HIS A 98 23.09 -19.24 14.29
C HIS A 98 22.67 -18.11 13.32
N HIS A 99 23.65 -17.49 12.67
CA HIS A 99 23.45 -16.43 11.69
C HIS A 99 22.58 -16.91 10.51
N ALA A 100 22.78 -18.16 10.08
CA ALA A 100 22.07 -18.71 8.95
C ALA A 100 20.54 -18.85 9.20
N ILE A 101 20.16 -19.17 10.43
CA ILE A 101 18.74 -19.22 10.86
C ILE A 101 18.14 -17.83 11.07
N LEU A 102 18.91 -16.88 11.57
CA LEU A 102 18.44 -15.49 11.66
C LEU A 102 18.16 -14.89 10.28
N VAL A 103 19.00 -15.18 9.28
CA VAL A 103 18.76 -14.82 7.88
C VAL A 103 17.42 -15.40 7.38
N LEU A 104 17.12 -16.66 7.70
CA LEU A 104 15.84 -17.28 7.34
C LEU A 104 14.65 -16.60 8.04
N ASN A 105 14.79 -16.27 9.33
CA ASN A 105 13.76 -15.57 10.09
C ASN A 105 13.50 -14.17 9.53
N PHE A 106 14.54 -13.39 9.21
CA PHE A 106 14.39 -12.06 8.61
C PHE A 106 13.79 -12.10 7.21
N ALA A 107 14.18 -13.07 6.38
CA ALA A 107 13.57 -13.28 5.07
C ALA A 107 12.09 -13.62 5.19
N THR A 108 11.73 -14.50 6.14
CA THR A 108 10.34 -14.90 6.40
C THR A 108 9.51 -13.73 6.94
N LEU A 109 10.06 -12.96 7.89
CA LEU A 109 9.43 -11.76 8.46
C LEU A 109 9.14 -10.72 7.37
N SER A 110 10.12 -10.47 6.50
CA SER A 110 9.95 -9.58 5.35
C SER A 110 8.86 -10.10 4.40
N CYS A 111 8.80 -11.42 4.16
CA CYS A 111 7.80 -12.02 3.29
C CYS A 111 6.39 -11.90 3.88
N ILE A 112 6.24 -12.15 5.17
CA ILE A 112 4.97 -12.00 5.89
C ILE A 112 4.43 -10.58 5.75
N SER A 113 5.29 -9.57 5.94
CA SER A 113 4.89 -8.16 5.79
C SER A 113 4.40 -7.85 4.37
N SER A 114 5.15 -8.27 3.34
CA SER A 114 4.79 -8.05 1.93
C SER A 114 3.47 -8.74 1.55
N LEU A 115 3.26 -9.98 2.02
CA LEU A 115 2.04 -10.77 1.76
C LEU A 115 0.83 -10.30 2.57
N ALA A 116 1.02 -9.78 3.78
CA ALA A 116 -0.05 -9.19 4.58
C ALA A 116 -0.66 -7.96 3.90
N VAL A 117 0.21 -7.18 3.27
CA VAL A 117 -0.12 -5.94 2.54
C VAL A 117 -0.85 -6.20 1.22
N ALA A 118 -0.46 -7.22 0.47
CA ALA A 118 -0.91 -7.45 -0.90
C ALA A 118 -2.44 -7.42 -1.14
N PRO A 119 -3.33 -7.98 -0.29
CA PRO A 119 -4.77 -8.01 -0.55
C PRO A 119 -5.47 -6.66 -0.28
N THR A 120 -4.76 -5.70 0.32
CA THR A 120 -5.28 -4.36 0.62
C THR A 120 -5.00 -3.37 -0.51
N LEU A 121 -4.06 -3.69 -1.40
CA LEU A 121 -3.67 -2.83 -2.50
C LEU A 121 -4.83 -2.66 -3.48
N SER A 122 -5.10 -1.40 -3.86
CA SER A 122 -6.15 -1.07 -4.82
C SER A 122 -5.94 -1.74 -6.17
N ILE A 123 -4.68 -2.05 -6.49
CA ILE A 123 -4.33 -2.66 -7.77
C ILE A 123 -4.98 -4.02 -7.95
N TRP A 124 -5.11 -4.82 -6.89
CA TRP A 124 -5.76 -6.13 -6.91
C TRP A 124 -7.27 -6.06 -6.76
N ARG A 125 -7.79 -4.95 -6.21
CA ARG A 125 -9.22 -4.80 -5.91
C ARG A 125 -10.05 -4.23 -7.05
N LEU A 126 -9.55 -3.22 -7.76
CA LEU A 126 -10.37 -2.52 -8.77
C LEU A 126 -10.25 -3.18 -10.14
N THR A 127 -11.40 -3.34 -10.80
CA THR A 127 -11.42 -3.62 -12.25
C THR A 127 -10.83 -2.43 -13.01
N PRO A 128 -10.25 -2.64 -14.21
CA PRO A 128 -9.73 -1.53 -15.02
C PRO A 128 -10.77 -0.43 -15.26
N ARG A 129 -12.04 -0.82 -15.48
CA ARG A 129 -13.17 0.09 -15.67
C ARG A 129 -13.47 0.94 -14.43
N GLU A 130 -13.54 0.33 -13.24
CA GLU A 130 -13.76 1.07 -12.00
C GLU A 130 -12.59 2.00 -11.66
N TYR A 131 -11.37 1.53 -11.91
CA TYR A 131 -10.19 2.34 -11.72
C TYR A 131 -10.22 3.55 -12.66
N TYR A 132 -10.60 3.34 -13.92
CA TYR A 132 -10.80 4.41 -14.90
C TYR A 132 -11.91 5.36 -14.48
N ALA A 133 -13.11 4.87 -14.17
CA ALA A 133 -14.23 5.68 -13.72
C ALA A 133 -13.87 6.51 -12.48
N LYS A 134 -13.13 5.94 -11.52
CA LYS A 134 -12.67 6.64 -10.32
C LYS A 134 -11.54 7.64 -10.60
N ARG A 135 -10.74 7.43 -11.64
CA ARG A 135 -9.71 8.36 -12.08
C ARG A 135 -10.33 9.50 -12.89
N LEU A 136 -11.20 9.19 -13.84
CA LEU A 136 -11.99 10.16 -14.60
C LEU A 136 -12.82 11.04 -13.67
N ALA A 137 -13.52 10.45 -12.70
CA ALA A 137 -14.24 11.21 -11.69
C ALA A 137 -13.31 12.08 -10.83
N ARG A 138 -12.03 11.72 -10.65
CA ARG A 138 -11.05 12.62 -10.01
C ARG A 138 -10.60 13.73 -10.94
N ASP A 139 -10.31 13.41 -12.19
CA ASP A 139 -9.79 14.37 -13.17
C ASP A 139 -10.88 15.41 -13.50
N MET A 140 -12.15 14.99 -13.66
CA MET A 140 -13.32 15.89 -13.75
C MET A 140 -13.52 16.76 -12.51
N LEU A 141 -13.07 16.31 -11.34
CA LEU A 141 -13.17 17.08 -10.09
C LEU A 141 -11.97 18.03 -9.88
N ASP A 142 -10.84 17.78 -10.53
CA ASP A 142 -9.63 18.58 -10.39
C ASP A 142 -9.50 19.61 -11.55
N GLY A 143 -10.20 19.41 -12.68
CA GLY A 143 -10.39 20.39 -13.75
C GLY A 143 -11.43 21.44 -13.37
N HIS A 144 -11.02 22.51 -12.69
CA HIS A 144 -11.90 23.60 -12.27
C HIS A 144 -11.51 24.95 -12.88
N HIS A 145 -11.20 24.97 -14.17
CA HIS A 145 -11.01 26.20 -14.92
C HIS A 145 -11.73 26.10 -16.25
N ASP A 146 -12.72 26.98 -16.42
CA ASP A 146 -13.11 27.69 -17.65
C ASP A 146 -13.30 26.78 -18.89
N ASP A 147 -14.45 26.53 -19.52
CA ASP A 147 -15.63 27.36 -19.77
C ASP A 147 -16.80 26.49 -20.29
N ALA A 148 -18.04 26.97 -20.11
CA ALA A 148 -19.30 26.33 -20.48
C ALA A 148 -19.52 26.03 -21.99
N GLU A 149 -18.50 26.24 -22.84
CA GLU A 149 -18.55 26.07 -24.29
C GLU A 149 -17.77 24.81 -24.76
N GLU A 150 -16.85 24.29 -23.94
CA GLU A 150 -16.08 23.07 -24.25
C GLU A 150 -16.93 21.79 -24.06
N ASP A 151 -17.98 21.85 -23.24
CA ASP A 151 -18.78 20.69 -22.80
C ASP A 151 -19.51 19.93 -23.92
N ARG A 152 -19.80 20.55 -25.07
CA ARG A 152 -20.49 19.88 -26.20
C ARG A 152 -19.54 19.19 -27.17
N LEU A 153 -18.36 19.76 -27.42
CA LEU A 153 -17.32 19.16 -28.28
C LEU A 153 -16.52 18.08 -27.54
N ILE A 154 -16.44 18.17 -26.21
CA ILE A 154 -15.82 17.15 -25.36
C ILE A 154 -16.61 15.84 -25.38
N GLY A 155 -17.94 15.84 -25.54
CA GLY A 155 -18.76 14.61 -25.45
C GLY A 155 -18.36 13.50 -26.43
N GLU A 156 -18.28 13.82 -27.73
CA GLU A 156 -17.90 12.85 -28.78
C GLU A 156 -16.39 12.57 -28.80
N ALA A 157 -15.55 13.59 -28.56
CA ALA A 157 -14.12 13.40 -28.44
C ALA A 157 -13.77 12.53 -27.22
N ALA A 158 -14.52 12.65 -26.12
CA ALA A 158 -14.34 11.87 -24.90
C ALA A 158 -14.63 10.40 -25.15
N GLU A 159 -15.64 10.00 -25.92
CA GLU A 159 -15.89 8.58 -26.17
C GLU A 159 -14.74 7.90 -26.92
N VAL A 160 -14.20 8.53 -27.96
CA VAL A 160 -13.06 7.97 -28.72
C VAL A 160 -11.76 8.02 -27.91
N ILE A 161 -11.54 9.09 -27.14
CA ILE A 161 -10.35 9.25 -26.28
C ILE A 161 -10.41 8.31 -25.06
N THR A 162 -11.60 8.05 -24.51
CA THR A 162 -11.78 7.17 -23.34
C THR A 162 -11.37 5.75 -23.67
N GLY A 163 -11.74 5.21 -24.84
CA GLY A 163 -11.34 3.86 -25.26
C GLY A 163 -9.82 3.68 -25.38
N ARG A 164 -9.10 4.67 -25.95
CA ARG A 164 -7.62 4.63 -26.03
C ARG A 164 -6.96 4.81 -24.66
N ARG A 165 -7.46 5.75 -23.84
CA ARG A 165 -6.93 5.99 -22.49
C ARG A 165 -7.20 4.82 -21.55
N GLU A 166 -8.36 4.18 -21.63
CA GLU A 166 -8.71 2.99 -20.85
C GLU A 166 -7.72 1.85 -21.15
N ARG A 167 -7.42 1.59 -22.42
CA ARG A 167 -6.40 0.59 -22.81
C ARG A 167 -5.02 0.92 -22.27
N LYS A 168 -4.58 2.19 -22.33
CA LYS A 168 -3.28 2.61 -21.78
C LYS A 168 -3.23 2.43 -20.26
N ILE A 169 -4.28 2.82 -19.55
CA ILE A 169 -4.38 2.69 -18.09
C ILE A 169 -4.46 1.23 -17.67
N ALA A 170 -5.24 0.40 -18.38
CA ALA A 170 -5.31 -1.04 -18.14
C ALA A 170 -3.94 -1.70 -18.32
N ARG A 171 -3.19 -1.33 -19.37
CA ARG A 171 -1.80 -1.79 -19.57
C ARG A 171 -0.88 -1.35 -18.44
N ALA A 172 -0.95 -0.08 -18.01
CA ALA A 172 -0.13 0.43 -16.91
C ALA A 172 -0.44 -0.29 -15.58
N GLN A 173 -1.73 -0.51 -15.28
CA GLN A 173 -2.16 -1.27 -14.11
C GLN A 173 -1.70 -2.73 -14.20
N ASN A 174 -1.82 -3.37 -15.36
CA ASN A 174 -1.35 -4.73 -15.54
C ASN A 174 0.18 -4.84 -15.37
N ARG A 175 0.94 -3.89 -15.92
CA ARG A 175 2.40 -3.79 -15.70
C ARG A 175 2.73 -3.69 -14.22
N GLN A 176 2.06 -2.81 -13.47
CA GLN A 176 2.28 -2.68 -12.03
C GLN A 176 1.90 -3.95 -11.25
N ARG A 177 0.84 -4.69 -11.66
CA ARG A 177 0.48 -5.98 -11.05
C ARG A 177 1.56 -7.03 -11.29
N ILE A 178 2.04 -7.15 -12.52
CA ILE A 178 3.09 -8.09 -12.90
C ILE A 178 4.37 -7.78 -12.13
N VAL A 179 4.76 -6.50 -12.08
CA VAL A 179 5.95 -6.02 -11.37
C VAL A 179 5.86 -6.32 -9.88
N LEU A 180 4.71 -6.09 -9.25
CA LEU A 180 4.51 -6.41 -7.84
C LEU A 180 4.46 -7.92 -7.58
N ALA A 181 3.78 -8.69 -8.43
CA ALA A 181 3.70 -10.13 -8.31
C ALA A 181 5.08 -10.78 -8.48
N LEU A 182 5.90 -10.27 -9.41
CA LEU A 182 7.27 -10.69 -9.62
C LEU A 182 8.15 -10.40 -8.39
N ALA A 183 7.97 -9.24 -7.75
CA ALA A 183 8.69 -8.90 -6.53
C ALA A 183 8.35 -9.88 -5.40
N LEU A 184 7.06 -10.10 -5.14
CA LEU A 184 6.58 -11.06 -4.13
C LEU A 184 7.04 -12.48 -4.43
N LEU A 185 6.94 -12.93 -5.68
CA LEU A 185 7.37 -14.26 -6.10
C LEU A 185 8.88 -14.44 -5.92
N THR A 186 9.67 -13.46 -6.36
CA THR A 186 11.14 -13.48 -6.17
C THR A 186 11.49 -13.57 -4.69
N GLN A 187 10.81 -12.80 -3.84
CA GLN A 187 11.02 -12.83 -2.40
C GLN A 187 10.74 -14.22 -1.79
N VAL A 188 9.61 -14.84 -2.16
CA VAL A 188 9.26 -16.20 -1.72
C VAL A 188 10.27 -17.22 -2.25
N VAL A 189 10.60 -17.19 -3.54
CA VAL A 189 11.56 -18.14 -4.14
C VAL A 189 12.94 -18.04 -3.51
N LEU A 190 13.44 -16.83 -3.24
CA LEU A 190 14.73 -16.64 -2.56
C LEU A 190 14.70 -17.17 -1.13
N GLN A 191 13.62 -16.91 -0.38
CA GLN A 191 13.46 -17.47 0.96
C GLN A 191 13.44 -19.00 0.93
N TRP A 192 12.73 -19.60 -0.03
CA TRP A 192 12.64 -21.06 -0.19
C TRP A 192 13.98 -21.67 -0.59
N ALA A 193 14.68 -21.04 -1.55
CA ALA A 193 16.01 -21.45 -1.97
C ALA A 193 16.99 -21.41 -0.79
N TRP A 194 16.93 -20.35 0.03
CA TRP A 194 17.73 -20.27 1.25
C TRP A 194 17.39 -21.37 2.25
N GLY A 195 16.09 -21.61 2.48
CA GLY A 195 15.62 -22.74 3.28
C GLY A 195 16.26 -24.04 2.79
N ILE A 196 16.06 -24.42 1.54
CA ILE A 196 16.61 -25.66 0.96
C ILE A 196 18.14 -25.73 1.14
N VAL A 197 18.85 -24.64 0.83
CA VAL A 197 20.31 -24.56 0.97
C VAL A 197 20.76 -24.76 2.41
N LEU A 198 20.01 -24.26 3.40
CA LEU A 198 20.27 -24.53 4.82
C LEU A 198 20.23 -26.03 5.10
N PHE A 199 19.20 -26.74 4.64
CA PHE A 199 18.99 -28.15 4.98
C PHE A 199 19.84 -29.14 4.19
N VAL A 200 20.13 -28.85 2.93
CA VAL A 200 20.89 -29.78 2.07
C VAL A 200 22.38 -29.80 2.41
N SER A 201 22.91 -28.71 2.95
CA SER A 201 24.33 -28.60 3.30
C SER A 201 24.51 -28.54 4.82
N PRO A 202 24.94 -29.64 5.46
CA PRO A 202 25.12 -29.70 6.92
C PRO A 202 26.37 -28.95 7.41
N VAL A 203 27.20 -28.45 6.49
CA VAL A 203 28.46 -27.81 6.82
C VAL A 203 28.22 -26.33 7.11
N TYR A 204 28.57 -25.93 8.32
CA TYR A 204 28.56 -24.56 8.80
C TYR A 204 29.92 -24.20 9.38
N SER A 205 30.23 -22.91 9.45
CA SER A 205 31.42 -22.45 10.17
C SER A 205 31.31 -22.79 11.66
N GLN A 206 32.46 -22.98 12.31
CA GLN A 206 32.56 -23.39 13.71
C GLN A 206 31.77 -24.68 14.03
N THR A 207 32.13 -25.80 13.38
CA THR A 207 31.48 -27.11 13.60
C THR A 207 31.40 -27.50 15.08
N ASN A 208 32.41 -27.14 15.87
CA ASN A 208 32.46 -27.42 17.31
C ASN A 208 31.41 -26.62 18.12
N CYS A 209 31.06 -25.42 17.66
CA CYS A 209 30.03 -24.58 18.25
C CYS A 209 28.63 -24.91 17.75
N SER A 210 28.53 -25.58 16.60
CA SER A 210 27.26 -25.88 15.96
C SER A 210 26.33 -26.62 16.92
N GLY A 211 26.82 -27.69 17.58
CA GLY A 211 26.00 -28.55 18.45
C GLY A 211 25.37 -27.83 19.66
N GLU A 212 26.09 -26.89 20.28
CA GLU A 212 25.62 -26.16 21.47
C GLU A 212 24.86 -24.88 21.13
N THR A 213 24.81 -24.51 19.84
CA THR A 213 24.07 -23.34 19.39
C THR A 213 22.60 -23.49 19.75
N ALA A 214 22.08 -22.52 20.49
CA ALA A 214 20.67 -22.44 20.86
C ALA A 214 19.88 -21.88 19.67
N LEU A 215 18.92 -22.66 19.21
CA LEU A 215 17.97 -22.30 18.15
C LEU A 215 16.59 -22.14 18.77
N ILE A 216 15.86 -21.10 18.38
CA ILE A 216 14.51 -20.87 18.88
C ILE A 216 13.52 -21.22 17.77
N PHE A 217 12.78 -22.30 17.97
CA PHE A 217 11.70 -22.73 17.07
C PHE A 217 10.40 -22.75 17.86
N PHE A 218 9.35 -22.15 17.30
CA PHE A 218 8.04 -22.04 17.97
C PHE A 218 8.12 -21.40 19.38
N LEU A 219 8.99 -20.40 19.55
CA LEU A 219 9.30 -19.76 20.85
C LEU A 219 9.90 -20.72 21.90
N TRP A 220 10.26 -21.94 21.51
CA TRP A 220 10.91 -22.92 22.35
C TRP A 220 12.40 -23.03 21.99
N ARG A 221 13.24 -23.19 23.02
CA ARG A 221 14.68 -23.35 22.86
C ARG A 221 15.03 -24.80 22.58
N PHE A 222 15.83 -25.00 21.55
CA PHE A 222 16.44 -26.28 21.22
C PHE A 222 17.95 -26.08 21.03
N THR A 223 18.76 -27.08 21.36
CA THR A 223 20.17 -27.07 20.93
C THR A 223 20.29 -27.75 19.57
N ALA A 224 21.23 -27.32 18.73
CA ALA A 224 21.39 -27.95 17.42
C ALA A 224 21.70 -29.46 17.53
N ARG A 225 22.38 -29.89 18.61
CA ARG A 225 22.61 -31.31 18.92
C ARG A 225 21.29 -32.07 19.12
N GLU A 226 20.40 -31.58 19.98
CA GLU A 226 19.07 -32.17 20.19
C GLU A 226 18.27 -32.26 18.89
N ILE A 227 18.36 -31.23 18.05
CA ILE A 227 17.63 -31.20 16.79
C ILE A 227 18.27 -32.14 15.76
N ASN A 228 19.59 -32.28 15.75
CA ASN A 228 20.27 -33.24 14.88
C ASN A 228 19.89 -34.69 15.24
N ASP A 229 19.68 -34.96 16.53
CA ASP A 229 19.16 -36.24 17.01
C ASP A 229 17.66 -36.42 16.65
N ASN A 230 16.91 -35.32 16.59
CA ASN A 230 15.50 -35.29 16.22
C ASN A 230 15.19 -34.36 15.04
N MET A 231 15.59 -34.82 13.84
CA MET A 231 15.45 -34.08 12.58
C MET A 231 14.01 -33.63 12.25
N VAL A 232 13.00 -34.20 12.93
CA VAL A 232 11.58 -33.83 12.74
C VAL A 232 11.34 -32.37 13.08
N VAL A 233 11.98 -31.82 14.11
CA VAL A 233 11.78 -30.42 14.52
C VAL A 233 12.24 -29.46 13.42
N TRP A 234 13.36 -29.77 12.78
CA TRP A 234 13.87 -29.05 11.61
C TRP A 234 12.88 -29.02 10.44
N VAL A 235 12.38 -30.21 10.07
CA VAL A 235 11.43 -30.36 8.97
C VAL A 235 10.12 -29.65 9.28
N LEU A 236 9.60 -29.76 10.51
CA LEU A 236 8.39 -29.07 10.95
C LEU A 236 8.55 -27.55 10.93
N TRP A 237 9.70 -27.02 11.34
CA TRP A 237 9.96 -25.58 11.30
C TRP A 237 10.04 -25.04 9.86
N LEU A 238 10.72 -25.77 8.97
CA LEU A 238 10.74 -25.43 7.55
C LEU A 238 9.33 -25.51 6.96
N LEU A 239 8.61 -26.61 7.18
CA LEU A 239 7.24 -26.79 6.67
C LEU A 239 6.29 -25.73 7.23
N PHE A 240 6.48 -25.29 8.47
CA PHE A 240 5.74 -24.18 9.04
C PHE A 240 6.03 -22.86 8.32
N SER A 241 7.31 -22.52 8.13
CA SER A 241 7.72 -21.29 7.44
C SER A 241 7.28 -21.27 5.96
N LEU A 242 7.46 -22.38 5.25
CA LEU A 242 7.00 -22.55 3.86
C LEU A 242 5.47 -22.60 3.79
N GLY A 243 4.84 -23.31 4.71
CA GLY A 243 3.39 -23.46 4.80
C GLY A 243 2.68 -22.13 5.04
N ILE A 244 3.21 -21.28 5.92
CA ILE A 244 2.68 -19.93 6.14
C ILE A 244 2.78 -19.10 4.86
N THR A 245 3.94 -19.05 4.23
CA THR A 245 4.12 -18.24 3.00
C THR A 245 3.25 -18.75 1.84
N LEU A 246 3.11 -20.07 1.70
CA LEU A 246 2.23 -20.70 0.71
C LEU A 246 0.76 -20.43 1.01
N ALA A 247 0.31 -20.65 2.26
CA ALA A 247 -1.07 -20.40 2.66
C ALA A 247 -1.46 -18.94 2.44
N MET A 248 -0.59 -18.00 2.80
CA MET A 248 -0.80 -16.57 2.53
C MET A 248 -0.85 -16.28 1.03
N THR A 249 0.03 -16.87 0.23
CA THR A 249 0.00 -16.72 -1.23
C THR A 249 -1.30 -17.27 -1.84
N VAL A 250 -1.80 -18.41 -1.35
CA VAL A 250 -3.10 -18.97 -1.76
C VAL A 250 -4.25 -18.06 -1.35
N ILE A 251 -4.26 -17.53 -0.11
CA ILE A 251 -5.26 -16.57 0.36
C ILE A 251 -5.26 -15.31 -0.53
N LEU A 252 -4.08 -14.84 -0.96
CA LEU A 252 -3.97 -13.74 -1.91
C LEU A 252 -4.57 -14.08 -3.27
N ALA A 253 -4.23 -15.24 -3.81
CA ALA A 253 -4.76 -15.70 -5.09
C ALA A 253 -6.30 -15.79 -5.07
N LEU A 254 -6.86 -16.39 -4.01
CA LEU A 254 -8.31 -16.57 -3.83
C LEU A 254 -9.05 -15.26 -3.52
N SER A 255 -8.42 -14.34 -2.79
CA SER A 255 -9.05 -13.06 -2.45
C SER A 255 -9.03 -12.03 -3.59
N SER A 256 -8.29 -12.29 -4.67
CA SER A 256 -8.17 -11.40 -5.83
C SER A 256 -9.42 -11.31 -6.73
N PRO A 257 -10.13 -12.40 -7.11
CA PRO A 257 -11.17 -12.34 -8.14
C PRO A 257 -12.54 -12.00 -7.55
N VAL A 258 -12.85 -12.50 -6.34
CA VAL A 258 -14.15 -12.37 -5.68
C VAL A 258 -14.50 -10.90 -5.40
N ARG A 259 -13.48 -10.06 -5.24
CA ARG A 259 -13.65 -8.67 -4.78
C ARG A 259 -13.81 -7.65 -5.91
N ALA A 260 -13.50 -8.03 -7.15
CA ALA A 260 -13.69 -7.20 -8.33
C ALA A 260 -15.16 -7.14 -8.82
N ARG A 261 -16.06 -7.97 -8.24
CA ARG A 261 -17.43 -8.13 -8.73
C ARG A 261 -18.54 -7.68 -7.77
N SER A 262 -18.28 -7.45 -6.48
CA SER A 262 -19.35 -7.48 -5.48
C SER A 262 -19.79 -6.15 -4.85
N GLY A 263 -19.23 -4.99 -5.20
CA GLY A 263 -19.44 -3.78 -4.37
C GLY A 263 -19.88 -2.48 -5.06
N THR A 264 -19.81 -2.40 -6.39
CA THR A 264 -19.86 -1.11 -7.10
C THR A 264 -21.20 -0.81 -7.77
N GLN A 265 -22.21 -1.67 -7.64
CA GLN A 265 -23.52 -1.40 -8.25
C GLN A 265 -24.57 -0.77 -7.33
N HIS A 266 -24.43 -0.76 -6.00
CA HIS A 266 -25.54 -0.27 -5.14
C HIS A 266 -25.21 0.67 -3.96
N ALA A 267 -23.96 1.07 -3.74
CA ALA A 267 -23.67 2.12 -2.75
C ALA A 267 -23.70 3.53 -3.36
N SER A 268 -24.83 3.88 -3.98
CA SER A 268 -25.26 5.27 -3.99
C SER A 268 -25.64 5.60 -2.54
N PRO A 269 -24.93 6.48 -1.82
CA PRO A 269 -25.38 6.93 -0.51
C PRO A 269 -26.52 7.93 -0.72
N ALA A 270 -27.66 7.43 -1.21
CA ALA A 270 -28.86 8.21 -1.46
C ALA A 270 -29.87 8.12 -0.30
N SER A 271 -29.55 7.43 0.80
CA SER A 271 -30.53 7.17 1.85
C SER A 271 -29.93 7.12 3.26
N SER A 272 -29.36 8.25 3.69
CA SER A 272 -29.50 8.68 5.09
C SER A 272 -29.69 10.20 5.12
N LEU A 273 -30.75 10.65 4.44
CA LEU A 273 -31.37 11.95 4.64
C LEU A 273 -32.09 11.92 5.99
N GLY A 274 -31.67 12.77 6.93
CA GLY A 274 -32.41 12.94 8.19
C GLY A 274 -31.51 13.16 9.40
N ALA A 275 -30.93 14.36 9.50
CA ALA A 275 -30.72 15.12 10.74
C ALA A 275 -29.77 16.29 10.46
N THR A 276 -30.32 17.35 9.90
CA THR A 276 -29.75 18.69 9.90
C THR A 276 -29.72 19.25 11.32
N SER A 277 -28.53 19.59 11.82
CA SER A 277 -28.38 20.69 12.77
C SER A 277 -27.30 21.63 12.22
N LEU A 278 -27.74 22.70 11.56
CA LEU A 278 -26.91 23.84 11.20
C LEU A 278 -26.49 24.56 12.48
N SER A 279 -25.30 24.24 12.97
CA SER A 279 -24.58 25.11 13.89
C SER A 279 -23.14 25.16 13.45
N THR A 280 -22.84 26.16 12.60
CA THR A 280 -21.51 26.62 12.22
C THR A 280 -20.82 27.24 13.43
N LEU A 281 -20.51 26.45 14.45
CA LEU A 281 -19.49 26.81 15.42
C LEU A 281 -18.16 26.20 14.95
N SER A 282 -17.15 27.06 14.88
CA SER A 282 -15.76 26.70 14.63
C SER A 282 -15.23 25.84 15.77
N THR A 283 -15.58 24.56 15.79
CA THR A 283 -15.02 23.63 16.76
C THR A 283 -13.50 23.56 16.58
N PRO A 284 -12.73 23.70 17.66
CA PRO A 284 -11.27 23.64 17.61
C PRO A 284 -10.80 22.33 16.98
N ARG A 285 -9.74 22.42 16.17
CA ARG A 285 -9.23 21.27 15.42
C ARG A 285 -8.76 20.19 16.41
N PRO A 286 -9.26 18.94 16.31
CA PRO A 286 -8.71 17.86 17.12
C PRO A 286 -7.25 17.61 16.71
N PRO A 287 -6.38 17.27 17.68
CA PRO A 287 -4.98 16.99 17.41
C PRO A 287 -4.81 15.79 16.45
N VAL A 288 -3.71 15.77 15.70
CA VAL A 288 -3.46 14.79 14.62
C VAL A 288 -3.54 13.34 15.12
N TYR A 289 -2.99 13.05 16.30
CA TYR A 289 -3.02 11.69 16.87
C TYR A 289 -4.46 11.18 17.07
N ARG A 290 -5.39 12.04 17.48
CA ARG A 290 -6.80 11.67 17.67
C ARG A 290 -7.46 11.34 16.33
N GLN A 291 -7.16 12.11 15.28
CA GLN A 291 -7.66 11.82 13.93
C GLN A 291 -7.11 10.50 13.38
N VAL A 292 -5.84 10.19 13.66
CA VAL A 292 -5.22 8.91 13.27
C VAL A 292 -5.86 7.76 14.04
N PHE A 293 -6.04 7.90 15.35
CA PHE A 293 -6.71 6.90 16.18
C PHE A 293 -8.16 6.66 15.76
N GLU A 294 -8.95 7.72 15.57
CA GLU A 294 -10.34 7.60 15.08
C GLU A 294 -10.39 6.96 13.68
N SER A 295 -9.42 7.28 12.81
CA SER A 295 -9.30 6.62 11.51
C SER A 295 -8.96 5.15 11.65
N ALA A 296 -8.04 4.78 12.54
CA ALA A 296 -7.62 3.41 12.82
C ALA A 296 -8.76 2.59 13.45
N ALA A 297 -9.47 3.16 14.43
CA ALA A 297 -10.65 2.56 15.04
C ALA A 297 -11.76 2.33 14.00
N GLY A 298 -11.93 3.28 13.07
CA GLY A 298 -12.84 3.14 11.93
C GLY A 298 -12.41 2.10 10.88
N MET A 299 -11.19 1.55 10.95
CA MET A 299 -10.76 0.43 10.09
C MET A 299 -11.31 -0.91 10.55
N VAL A 300 -11.84 -1.00 11.78
CA VAL A 300 -12.49 -2.22 12.26
C VAL A 300 -13.81 -2.40 11.49
N PRO A 301 -13.92 -3.43 10.64
CA PRO A 301 -15.12 -3.64 9.85
C PRO A 301 -16.30 -3.99 10.75
N SER A 302 -17.50 -3.55 10.36
CA SER A 302 -18.74 -3.97 11.04
C SER A 302 -18.87 -5.48 11.01
N TRP A 303 -19.45 -6.06 12.07
CA TRP A 303 -19.67 -7.51 12.17
C TRP A 303 -20.55 -8.09 11.05
N LYS A 304 -21.30 -7.24 10.34
CA LYS A 304 -22.11 -7.64 9.19
C LYS A 304 -21.28 -7.84 7.90
N ASP A 305 -20.13 -7.19 7.77
CA ASP A 305 -19.25 -7.33 6.59
C ASP A 305 -18.27 -8.49 6.75
N ARG A 306 -18.74 -9.72 6.47
CA ARG A 306 -17.93 -10.95 6.54
C ARG A 306 -16.62 -10.83 5.75
N SER A 307 -16.63 -10.13 4.61
CA SER A 307 -15.46 -10.00 3.73
C SER A 307 -14.41 -9.06 4.32
N GLY A 308 -14.86 -7.96 4.94
CA GLY A 308 -14.03 -7.04 5.71
C GLY A 308 -13.41 -7.72 6.92
N GLN A 309 -14.23 -8.46 7.67
CA GLN A 309 -13.78 -9.21 8.84
C GLN A 309 -12.68 -10.22 8.51
N LEU A 310 -12.80 -10.96 7.41
CA LEU A 310 -11.77 -11.92 6.99
C LEU A 310 -10.42 -11.22 6.76
N ILE A 311 -10.41 -10.07 6.08
CA ILE A 311 -9.16 -9.30 5.87
C ILE A 311 -8.60 -8.83 7.21
N PHE A 312 -9.47 -8.32 8.09
CA PHE A 312 -9.06 -7.82 9.39
C PHE A 312 -8.38 -8.92 10.20
N TRP A 313 -9.04 -10.08 10.36
CA TRP A 313 -8.48 -11.23 11.07
C TRP A 313 -7.22 -11.78 10.42
N TYR A 314 -7.16 -11.83 9.08
CA TYR A 314 -5.94 -12.18 8.37
C TYR A 314 -4.78 -11.25 8.73
N ASN A 315 -4.98 -9.93 8.73
CA ASN A 315 -3.94 -8.98 9.13
C ASN A 315 -3.56 -9.12 10.61
N VAL A 316 -4.52 -9.39 11.50
CA VAL A 316 -4.24 -9.65 12.93
C VAL A 316 -3.34 -10.88 13.08
N VAL A 317 -3.63 -11.98 12.38
CA VAL A 317 -2.78 -13.18 12.35
C VAL A 317 -1.40 -12.86 11.79
N CYS A 318 -1.31 -12.08 10.71
CA CYS A 318 -0.02 -11.65 10.16
C CYS A 318 0.80 -10.83 11.16
N VAL A 319 0.19 -9.89 11.88
CA VAL A 319 0.87 -9.08 12.91
C VAL A 319 1.35 -9.98 14.05
N PHE A 320 0.53 -10.93 14.49
CA PHE A 320 0.92 -11.90 15.52
C PHE A 320 2.12 -12.75 15.08
N LEU A 321 2.07 -13.33 13.87
CA LEU A 321 3.18 -14.10 13.31
C LEU A 321 4.44 -13.24 13.16
N TRP A 322 4.30 -12.01 12.65
CA TRP A 322 5.40 -11.05 12.54
C TRP A 322 6.05 -10.77 13.90
N SER A 323 5.26 -10.54 14.94
CA SER A 323 5.77 -10.35 16.31
C SER A 323 6.47 -11.59 16.85
N ILE A 324 5.95 -12.79 16.57
CA ILE A 324 6.60 -14.05 16.95
C ILE A 324 8.00 -14.14 16.34
N TYR A 325 8.17 -13.83 15.05
CA TYR A 325 9.50 -13.89 14.40
C TYR A 325 10.49 -12.88 14.97
N ILE A 326 10.04 -11.66 15.33
CA ILE A 326 10.89 -10.68 16.02
C ILE A 326 11.31 -11.22 17.39
N ILE A 327 10.35 -11.63 18.21
CA ILE A 327 10.61 -12.12 19.56
C ILE A 327 11.52 -13.35 19.52
N SER A 328 11.24 -14.29 18.62
CA SER A 328 12.06 -15.50 18.42
C SER A 328 13.50 -15.16 18.02
N SER A 329 13.68 -14.16 17.15
CA SER A 329 15.02 -13.74 16.70
C SER A 329 15.80 -13.08 17.83
N GLU A 330 15.17 -12.19 18.61
CA GLU A 330 15.83 -11.53 19.74
C GLU A 330 16.14 -12.51 20.88
N ILE A 331 15.23 -13.43 21.20
CA ILE A 331 15.50 -14.49 22.17
C ILE A 331 16.65 -15.37 21.67
N GLN A 332 16.70 -15.72 20.38
CA GLN A 332 17.79 -16.53 19.82
C GLN A 332 19.14 -15.83 19.96
N ILE A 333 19.22 -14.52 19.71
CA ILE A 333 20.45 -13.74 19.86
C ILE A 333 20.88 -13.70 21.32
N GLN A 334 19.94 -13.43 22.24
CA GLN A 334 20.23 -13.40 23.68
C GLN A 334 20.57 -14.78 24.26
N ALA A 335 20.11 -15.86 23.63
CA ALA A 335 20.31 -17.22 24.07
C ALA A 335 21.73 -17.76 23.82
N ASN A 336 22.45 -17.17 22.87
CA ASN A 336 23.77 -17.63 22.46
C ASN A 336 24.87 -16.73 23.03
N CYS A 337 25.99 -17.33 23.40
CA CYS A 337 27.22 -16.60 23.73
C CYS A 337 27.90 -16.16 22.44
N ILE A 338 27.93 -14.86 22.16
CA ILE A 338 28.56 -14.30 20.96
C ILE A 338 29.65 -13.34 21.42
N PHE A 339 30.84 -13.41 20.81
CA PHE A 339 31.91 -12.46 21.11
C PHE A 339 31.45 -11.02 20.81
N THR A 340 32.06 -10.06 21.49
CA THR A 340 31.76 -8.65 21.24
C THR A 340 32.11 -8.24 19.80
N GLY A 341 31.40 -7.22 19.31
CA GLY A 341 31.53 -6.75 17.93
C GLY A 341 30.24 -6.90 17.11
N GLU A 342 29.41 -7.91 17.38
CA GLU A 342 28.14 -8.11 16.67
C GLU A 342 27.18 -6.91 16.85
N ASN A 343 27.06 -6.39 18.07
CA ASN A 343 26.23 -5.22 18.38
C ASN A 343 26.91 -3.88 18.01
N SER A 344 28.12 -3.89 17.45
CA SER A 344 28.81 -2.65 17.08
C SER A 344 28.36 -2.21 15.68
N ILE A 345 27.92 -0.95 15.56
CA ILE A 345 27.54 -0.35 14.26
C ILE A 345 28.81 0.14 13.56
N THR A 346 29.68 -0.81 13.21
CA THR A 346 30.99 -0.50 12.61
C THR A 346 31.05 -0.93 11.15
N SER A 347 30.21 -1.88 10.71
CA SER A 347 30.25 -2.38 9.34
C SER A 347 29.45 -1.51 8.38
N PHE A 348 29.98 -1.33 7.16
CA PHE A 348 29.32 -0.62 6.07
C PHE A 348 27.94 -1.22 5.76
N GLY A 349 27.82 -2.56 5.78
CA GLY A 349 26.56 -3.27 5.52
C GLY A 349 25.42 -2.86 6.45
N GLN A 350 25.70 -2.67 7.75
CA GLN A 350 24.71 -2.20 8.72
C GLN A 350 24.22 -0.79 8.43
N ILE A 351 25.15 0.13 8.12
CA ILE A 351 24.81 1.52 7.79
C ILE A 351 23.99 1.56 6.50
N THR A 352 24.39 0.82 5.48
CA THR A 352 23.64 0.71 4.22
C THR A 352 22.24 0.15 4.44
N ALA A 353 22.10 -0.92 5.24
CA ALA A 353 20.79 -1.49 5.57
C ALA A 353 19.88 -0.47 6.27
N LEU A 354 20.42 0.28 7.24
CA LEU A 354 19.68 1.35 7.92
C LEU A 354 19.25 2.45 6.94
N LEU A 355 20.15 2.92 6.08
CA LEU A 355 19.82 3.93 5.07
C LEU A 355 18.74 3.45 4.09
N LEU A 356 18.80 2.19 3.66
CA LEU A 356 17.74 1.59 2.82
C LEU A 356 16.40 1.53 3.55
N SER A 357 16.40 1.26 4.85
CA SER A 357 15.17 1.24 5.67
C SER A 357 14.55 2.63 5.86
N LEU A 358 15.30 3.73 5.63
CA LEU A 358 14.76 5.08 5.69
C LEU A 358 13.89 5.44 4.48
N ALA A 359 14.06 4.76 3.33
CA ALA A 359 13.25 5.02 2.14
C ALA A 359 11.73 4.89 2.42
N PRO A 360 11.21 3.78 3.00
CA PRO A 360 9.81 3.69 3.35
C PRO A 360 9.39 4.65 4.48
N VAL A 361 10.30 5.00 5.40
CA VAL A 361 10.02 6.00 6.44
C VAL A 361 9.74 7.37 5.82
N TRP A 362 10.53 7.77 4.83
CA TRP A 362 10.32 9.03 4.12
C TRP A 362 9.00 9.05 3.37
N SER A 363 8.71 8.01 2.59
CA SER A 363 7.41 7.86 1.90
C SER A 363 6.24 7.91 2.88
N LEU A 364 6.37 7.28 4.04
CA LEU A 364 5.34 7.29 5.07
C LEU A 364 5.15 8.68 5.65
N THR A 365 6.25 9.38 5.93
CA THR A 365 6.23 10.75 6.48
C THR A 365 5.50 11.69 5.52
N VAL A 366 5.80 11.63 4.22
CA VAL A 366 5.11 12.43 3.19
C VAL A 366 3.63 12.04 3.09
N ALA A 367 3.30 10.74 3.18
CA ALA A 367 1.93 10.27 3.15
C ALA A 367 1.11 10.77 4.34
N VAL A 368 1.67 10.67 5.56
CA VAL A 368 1.07 11.15 6.81
C VAL A 368 0.91 12.67 6.78
N TYR A 369 1.91 13.40 6.28
CA TYR A 369 1.83 14.86 6.12
C TYR A 369 0.73 15.30 5.15
N ARG A 370 0.56 14.61 4.01
CA ARG A 370 -0.48 14.91 3.01
C ARG A 370 -1.87 14.37 3.41
N TRP A 371 -1.97 13.49 4.41
CA TRP A 371 -3.20 12.83 4.82
C TRP A 371 -4.33 13.79 5.24
N PRO A 372 -4.11 14.81 6.10
CA PRO A 372 -5.18 15.70 6.53
C PRO A 372 -5.77 16.52 5.39
N GLN A 373 -4.94 16.96 4.44
CA GLN A 373 -5.40 17.68 3.25
C GLN A 373 -6.30 16.80 2.39
N LYS A 374 -5.91 15.52 2.20
CA LYS A 374 -6.68 14.54 1.46
C LYS A 374 -8.02 14.23 2.13
N GLN A 375 -8.04 14.07 3.46
CA GLN A 375 -9.27 13.88 4.23
C GLN A 375 -10.21 15.08 4.10
N ARG A 376 -9.71 16.31 4.23
CA ARG A 376 -10.53 17.52 4.04
C ARG A 376 -11.13 17.60 2.64
N ARG A 377 -10.35 17.27 1.61
CA ARG A 377 -10.85 17.20 0.22
C ARG A 377 -11.95 16.15 0.09
N LEU A 378 -11.79 14.97 0.70
CA LEU A 378 -12.82 13.91 0.70
C LEU A 378 -14.09 14.33 1.45
N GLN A 379 -13.95 14.99 2.61
CA GLN A 379 -15.10 15.50 3.38
C GLN A 379 -15.85 16.60 2.61
N ARG A 380 -15.13 17.55 2.01
CA ARG A 380 -15.73 18.57 1.13
C ARG A 380 -16.49 17.91 -0.02
N ARG A 381 -15.89 16.90 -0.66
CA ARG A 381 -16.53 16.13 -1.74
C ARG A 381 -17.81 15.42 -1.27
N ARG A 382 -17.79 14.78 -0.10
CA ARG A 382 -19.00 14.16 0.48
C ARG A 382 -20.10 15.19 0.75
N ARG A 383 -19.74 16.37 1.28
CA ARG A 383 -20.69 17.46 1.49
C ARG A 383 -21.28 17.97 0.18
N HIS A 384 -20.46 18.18 -0.85
CA HIS A 384 -20.97 18.58 -2.16
C HIS A 384 -21.89 17.54 -2.80
N ALA A 385 -21.55 16.25 -2.71
CA ALA A 385 -22.40 15.17 -3.21
C ALA A 385 -23.75 15.09 -2.45
N MET A 386 -23.75 15.35 -1.14
CA MET A 386 -24.98 15.44 -0.36
C MET A 386 -25.81 16.66 -0.79
N LEU A 387 -25.20 17.83 -0.94
CA LEU A 387 -25.91 19.04 -1.39
C LEU A 387 -26.48 18.90 -2.80
N SER A 388 -25.76 18.28 -3.74
CA SER A 388 -26.26 18.04 -5.09
C SER A 388 -27.43 17.04 -5.10
N SER A 389 -27.42 16.02 -4.22
CA SER A 389 -28.55 15.11 -4.06
C SER A 389 -29.80 15.79 -3.48
N VAL A 390 -29.62 16.73 -2.55
CA VAL A 390 -30.73 17.51 -1.97
C VAL A 390 -31.28 18.49 -3.01
N GLN A 391 -30.41 19.19 -3.75
CA GLN A 391 -30.83 20.15 -4.76
C GLN A 391 -31.58 19.48 -5.93
N SER A 392 -31.17 18.29 -6.34
CA SER A 392 -31.89 17.50 -7.36
C SER A 392 -33.24 16.96 -6.87
N GLN A 393 -33.38 16.65 -5.58
CA GLN A 393 -34.68 16.31 -5.01
C GLN A 393 -35.60 17.53 -4.92
N ALA A 394 -35.08 18.69 -4.51
CA ALA A 394 -35.86 19.93 -4.43
C ALA A 394 -36.35 20.40 -5.81
N SER A 395 -35.53 20.30 -6.85
CA SER A 395 -35.96 20.63 -8.22
C SER A 395 -37.04 19.67 -8.74
N ASN A 396 -36.98 18.39 -8.38
CA ASN A 396 -38.01 17.44 -8.79
C ASN A 396 -39.33 17.65 -8.06
N GLN A 397 -39.31 18.05 -6.78
CA GLN A 397 -40.52 18.39 -6.04
C GLN A 397 -41.21 19.65 -6.58
N SER A 398 -40.47 20.69 -6.98
CA SER A 398 -41.09 21.91 -7.53
C SER A 398 -41.79 21.66 -8.87
N VAL A 399 -41.37 20.66 -9.65
CA VAL A 399 -42.02 20.32 -10.93
C VAL A 399 -43.34 19.56 -10.68
N VAL A 400 -43.43 18.75 -9.63
CA VAL A 400 -44.68 18.03 -9.30
C VAL A 400 -45.76 18.99 -8.80
N ASP A 401 -45.42 20.02 -8.03
CA ASP A 401 -46.39 21.01 -7.55
C ASP A 401 -46.95 21.92 -8.66
N ILE A 402 -46.21 22.11 -9.76
CA ILE A 402 -46.68 22.91 -10.91
C ILE A 402 -47.65 22.12 -11.80
N ILE A 403 -47.61 20.78 -11.79
CA ILE A 403 -48.44 19.94 -12.67
C ILE A 403 -49.80 19.58 -12.03
N VAL A 404 -49.99 19.75 -10.72
CA VAL A 404 -51.23 19.34 -10.01
C VAL A 404 -52.24 20.49 -9.80
N SER A 405 -51.95 21.71 -10.25
CA SER A 405 -52.91 22.83 -10.17
C SER A 405 -53.65 23.07 -11.49
N ASN A 406 -54.53 22.15 -11.89
CA ASN A 406 -55.62 22.49 -12.82
C ASN A 406 -56.95 21.82 -12.40
N PRO A 407 -57.66 22.39 -11.42
CA PRO A 407 -59.02 21.97 -11.11
C PRO A 407 -60.00 22.75 -12.00
N ASP A 408 -60.05 22.44 -13.28
CA ASP A 408 -61.13 22.92 -14.14
C ASP A 408 -61.21 22.06 -15.40
N TYR A 409 -61.84 20.90 -15.29
CA TYR A 409 -62.68 20.31 -16.34
C TYR A 409 -63.36 19.05 -15.78
N ASP A 410 -64.61 19.17 -15.34
CA ASP A 410 -65.57 18.15 -15.75
C ASP A 410 -66.98 18.74 -15.90
N ARG A 411 -67.37 18.89 -17.16
CA ARG A 411 -68.68 19.34 -17.62
C ARG A 411 -69.46 18.07 -17.95
N GLY A 412 -70.62 17.94 -17.34
CA GLY A 412 -71.36 16.69 -17.24
C GLY A 412 -71.66 15.93 -18.54
N ARG A 413 -71.87 14.62 -18.37
CA ARG A 413 -72.65 13.79 -19.29
C ARG A 413 -73.49 12.79 -18.48
N PRO A 414 -74.75 12.53 -18.88
CA PRO A 414 -75.73 11.92 -18.01
C PRO A 414 -75.74 10.39 -18.10
N GLN A 415 -76.33 9.83 -17.05
CA GLN A 415 -76.76 8.46 -16.80
C GLN A 415 -77.24 7.68 -18.02
N ARG A 416 -76.83 6.41 -18.09
CA ARG A 416 -77.71 5.32 -18.50
C ARG A 416 -77.31 4.04 -17.78
N GLY A 417 -78.24 3.50 -16.99
CA GLY A 417 -78.02 2.35 -16.13
C GLY A 417 -78.00 1.00 -16.84
N SER A 418 -77.54 -0.01 -16.11
CA SER A 418 -78.10 -1.37 -16.08
C SER A 418 -77.40 -2.15 -14.97
N ASP A 419 -78.16 -2.31 -13.90
CA ASP A 419 -78.36 -3.47 -13.03
C ASP A 419 -77.39 -4.68 -13.02
N ILE A 420 -77.33 -5.24 -11.80
CA ILE A 420 -77.24 -6.66 -11.40
C ILE A 420 -75.88 -7.18 -10.86
N ALA A 421 -75.95 -7.48 -9.55
CA ALA A 421 -75.29 -8.53 -8.76
C ALA A 421 -73.79 -8.41 -8.47
N ASP A 422 -73.25 -8.90 -7.36
CA ASP A 422 -73.72 -9.32 -6.03
C ASP A 422 -72.40 -9.66 -5.27
N GLY A 423 -72.40 -9.49 -3.96
CA GLY A 423 -71.52 -10.19 -3.03
C GLY A 423 -70.00 -9.92 -3.07
N SER A 424 -69.50 -9.19 -2.07
CA SER A 424 -68.68 -9.79 -1.00
C SER A 424 -68.09 -8.73 -0.07
N LYS A 425 -68.23 -8.99 1.22
CA LYS A 425 -67.83 -8.16 2.36
C LYS A 425 -66.32 -8.26 2.60
N GLY A 426 -65.68 -7.12 2.85
CA GLY A 426 -64.31 -7.03 3.37
C GLY A 426 -64.12 -5.69 4.07
N HIS A 427 -64.42 -5.66 5.37
CA HIS A 427 -64.35 -4.48 6.23
C HIS A 427 -62.89 -4.26 6.67
N THR A 428 -62.30 -3.12 6.31
CA THR A 428 -61.09 -2.60 6.99
C THR A 428 -61.29 -1.11 7.22
N THR A 429 -61.55 -0.77 8.48
CA THR A 429 -61.59 0.56 9.04
C THR A 429 -60.19 1.18 9.02
N VAL A 430 -60.05 2.31 8.32
CA VAL A 430 -58.93 3.25 8.49
C VAL A 430 -59.52 4.51 9.11
N GLU A 431 -59.19 4.75 10.37
CA GLU A 431 -59.44 6.01 11.07
C GLU A 431 -58.65 7.13 10.38
N ILE A 432 -59.38 8.10 9.83
CA ILE A 432 -58.82 9.38 9.41
C ILE A 432 -58.89 10.31 10.62
N MET A 433 -57.74 10.54 11.23
CA MET A 433 -57.54 11.51 12.29
C MET A 433 -57.39 12.90 11.64
N GLU A 434 -58.48 13.66 11.62
CA GLU A 434 -58.43 15.12 11.51
C GLU A 434 -57.80 15.68 12.78
N THR A 435 -56.78 16.53 12.67
CA THR A 435 -56.65 17.68 13.58
C THR A 435 -55.62 18.73 13.11
N ALA A 436 -56.09 19.97 13.20
CA ALA A 436 -55.34 21.19 13.51
C ALA A 436 -54.47 21.83 12.41
N THR A 437 -55.15 22.57 11.53
CA THR A 437 -54.62 23.75 10.84
C THR A 437 -54.26 24.82 11.88
N THR A 438 -52.98 24.94 12.22
CA THR A 438 -52.47 26.03 13.07
C THR A 438 -52.02 27.18 12.17
N ALA A 439 -52.73 28.30 12.25
CA ALA A 439 -52.34 29.57 11.65
C ALA A 439 -51.10 30.16 12.37
N LEU A 440 -50.12 30.65 11.61
CA LEU A 440 -49.01 31.52 12.07
C LEU A 440 -48.46 32.30 10.84
N PRO A 441 -47.75 33.42 11.04
CA PRO A 441 -48.21 34.72 10.59
C PRO A 441 -47.49 35.20 9.32
N THR A 442 -48.16 36.11 8.64
CA THR A 442 -47.64 36.95 7.56
C THR A 442 -46.32 37.62 7.98
N ARG A 443 -45.20 37.14 7.42
CA ARG A 443 -43.90 37.77 7.56
C ARG A 443 -43.65 38.72 6.39
N GLU A 444 -43.46 39.96 6.79
CA GLU A 444 -43.27 41.17 6.01
C GLU A 444 -42.07 41.06 5.04
N ARG A 445 -42.34 41.41 3.78
CA ARG A 445 -41.41 41.37 2.65
C ARG A 445 -40.64 42.68 2.61
N ALA A 446 -39.51 42.76 3.30
CA ALA A 446 -38.58 43.88 3.14
C ALA A 446 -37.69 43.66 1.90
N ARG A 447 -37.92 44.47 0.86
CA ARG A 447 -36.93 44.76 -0.18
C ARG A 447 -35.78 45.59 0.44
N PRO A 448 -34.58 45.51 -0.14
CA PRO A 448 -33.80 46.72 -0.34
C PRO A 448 -33.41 46.88 -1.80
N THR A 449 -33.91 47.98 -2.37
CA THR A 449 -33.39 48.66 -3.56
C THR A 449 -32.13 49.45 -3.21
N GLY A 450 -31.18 49.51 -4.13
CA GLY A 450 -30.38 50.73 -4.37
C GLY A 450 -28.90 50.69 -4.02
N MET A 451 -28.08 50.39 -5.04
CA MET A 451 -27.00 51.23 -5.59
C MET A 451 -26.00 51.99 -4.67
N LEU A 452 -24.76 51.98 -5.20
CA LEU A 452 -23.68 52.98 -5.08
C LEU A 452 -22.72 52.90 -3.87
N GLN A 453 -21.53 52.33 -4.09
CA GLN A 453 -20.29 53.05 -3.74
C GLN A 453 -19.09 52.54 -4.56
N SER A 454 -18.86 53.24 -5.68
CA SER A 454 -17.55 53.41 -6.29
C SER A 454 -16.72 54.42 -5.48
N ALA A 455 -15.40 54.29 -5.60
CA ALA A 455 -14.35 55.23 -5.22
C ALA A 455 -13.79 55.16 -3.78
N LEU A 456 -12.61 54.51 -3.66
CA LEU A 456 -11.34 55.05 -3.13
C LEU A 456 -10.29 53.93 -3.28
N ARG A 457 -9.43 53.98 -4.31
CA ARG A 457 -8.13 54.70 -4.35
C ARG A 457 -7.02 53.92 -3.65
N GLY A 458 -6.04 53.45 -4.43
CA GLY A 458 -4.80 52.87 -3.91
C GLY A 458 -3.93 52.27 -5.01
N GLY A 459 -3.40 53.13 -5.89
CA GLY A 459 -2.46 52.73 -6.94
C GLY A 459 -1.15 52.19 -6.36
N ARG A 460 -0.55 51.23 -7.07
CA ARG A 460 0.86 50.89 -6.90
C ARG A 460 1.45 50.52 -8.25
N GLU A 461 2.03 51.53 -8.88
CA GLU A 461 3.03 51.37 -9.94
C GLU A 461 4.23 50.59 -9.40
N ARG A 462 4.74 49.64 -10.19
CA ARG A 462 6.10 49.14 -10.05
C ARG A 462 6.70 48.85 -11.43
N SER A 463 7.38 49.89 -11.91
CA SER A 463 8.74 49.89 -12.48
C SER A 463 9.25 48.61 -13.14
N ARG A 464 9.17 48.62 -14.47
CA ARG A 464 10.28 48.51 -15.43
C ARG A 464 11.70 48.30 -14.85
N SER A 465 12.29 47.14 -15.15
CA SER A 465 13.74 46.85 -15.27
C SER A 465 13.85 45.84 -16.43
N GLN A 466 14.24 46.19 -17.65
CA GLN A 466 15.55 46.60 -18.14
C GLN A 466 16.67 45.64 -17.72
N GLU A 467 17.03 44.72 -18.62
CA GLU A 467 18.37 44.10 -18.76
C GLU A 467 18.47 43.38 -20.13
N PRO A 468 19.67 43.07 -20.64
CA PRO A 468 20.07 43.57 -21.96
C PRO A 468 20.42 42.49 -23.00
N ASN A 469 20.59 42.99 -24.23
CA ASN A 469 21.21 42.37 -25.38
C ASN A 469 22.50 41.57 -25.08
N ALA A 470 22.53 40.32 -25.54
CA ALA A 470 23.68 39.62 -26.11
C ALA A 470 23.11 38.41 -26.89
N GLY A 471 23.55 38.00 -28.06
CA GLY A 471 24.63 38.38 -28.96
C GLY A 471 24.53 37.37 -30.10
N ALA A 472 24.55 37.85 -31.34
CA ALA A 472 24.47 37.05 -32.55
C ALA A 472 25.77 36.28 -32.82
N ARG A 473 25.67 35.09 -33.47
CA ARG A 473 26.52 34.54 -34.58
C ARG A 473 26.48 32.98 -34.61
N PRO A 474 26.93 32.29 -35.70
CA PRO A 474 26.12 32.08 -36.89
C PRO A 474 26.08 30.61 -37.37
N ARG A 475 25.21 30.36 -38.35
CA ARG A 475 25.22 29.16 -39.22
C ARG A 475 26.56 29.02 -39.94
N SER A 476 27.13 27.81 -39.95
CA SER A 476 28.01 27.33 -41.02
C SER A 476 27.44 26.06 -41.64
N GLN A 477 27.26 26.11 -42.96
CA GLN A 477 27.08 24.97 -43.84
C GLN A 477 28.45 24.37 -44.16
N GLY A 478 28.52 23.05 -44.30
CA GLY A 478 29.66 22.34 -44.88
C GLY A 478 29.27 20.91 -45.26
N PRO A 479 29.41 20.50 -46.54
CA PRO A 479 29.05 19.16 -47.02
C PRO A 479 30.27 18.23 -47.09
N GLY A 480 30.09 16.91 -47.01
CA GLY A 480 31.20 16.00 -47.33
C GLY A 480 31.01 14.50 -47.06
N MET A 481 30.81 13.76 -48.15
CA MET A 481 31.37 12.44 -48.48
C MET A 481 31.00 11.14 -47.70
N ARG A 482 30.28 10.28 -48.45
CA ARG A 482 30.63 8.89 -48.84
C ARG A 482 31.68 8.12 -48.02
N ALA A 483 31.29 6.95 -47.53
CA ALA A 483 32.05 5.70 -47.74
C ALA A 483 31.11 4.49 -47.72
N ARG A 484 31.47 3.48 -48.51
CA ARG A 484 30.66 2.36 -49.00
C ARG A 484 31.24 1.05 -48.45
N THR A 485 30.36 0.05 -48.32
CA THR A 485 30.58 -1.42 -48.42
C THR A 485 31.35 -2.18 -47.33
N GLY A 486 30.72 -3.27 -46.89
CA GLY A 486 31.35 -4.44 -46.27
C GLY A 486 30.34 -5.50 -45.83
N HIS A 487 29.78 -6.26 -46.78
CA HIS A 487 28.95 -7.46 -46.53
C HIS A 487 29.78 -8.60 -45.93
N THR A 488 29.24 -9.32 -44.94
CA THR A 488 29.42 -10.77 -44.79
C THR A 488 28.11 -11.40 -44.29
N ASN A 489 27.60 -12.35 -45.07
CA ASN A 489 26.43 -13.17 -44.74
C ASN A 489 26.90 -14.45 -44.04
N MET A 490 26.19 -14.87 -42.98
CA MET A 490 25.97 -16.29 -42.67
C MET A 490 24.61 -16.49 -41.99
N PRO A 491 23.90 -17.62 -42.24
CA PRO A 491 22.53 -17.82 -41.82
C PRO A 491 22.45 -18.68 -40.56
N THR A 492 21.71 -18.27 -39.53
CA THR A 492 21.28 -19.17 -38.45
C THR A 492 19.97 -18.69 -37.83
N GLY A 493 19.00 -19.61 -37.77
CA GLY A 493 18.03 -19.75 -36.69
C GLY A 493 16.98 -18.65 -36.52
N SER A 494 15.77 -18.92 -37.04
CA SER A 494 14.54 -18.23 -36.66
C SER A 494 14.32 -18.27 -35.14
N LEU A 495 14.57 -17.16 -34.46
CA LEU A 495 14.15 -16.88 -33.09
C LEU A 495 13.19 -15.69 -33.14
N MET A 496 12.07 -15.82 -32.42
CA MET A 496 11.01 -14.81 -32.30
C MET A 496 11.58 -13.41 -32.02
N SER A 497 11.42 -12.52 -33.00
CA SER A 497 11.72 -11.10 -32.85
C SER A 497 10.67 -10.42 -31.97
N PHE A 498 11.04 -10.11 -30.73
CA PHE A 498 10.31 -9.13 -29.92
C PHE A 498 10.59 -7.72 -30.46
N PRO A 499 9.58 -6.86 -30.66
CA PRO A 499 9.83 -5.48 -31.04
C PRO A 499 10.38 -4.73 -29.82
N LEU A 500 11.68 -4.40 -29.87
CA LEU A 500 12.30 -3.39 -29.02
C LEU A 500 11.86 -2.00 -29.51
N PRO A 501 11.26 -1.15 -28.66
CA PRO A 501 11.04 0.24 -29.01
C PRO A 501 12.37 0.98 -28.94
N THR A 502 12.77 1.54 -30.08
CA THR A 502 13.85 2.52 -30.22
C THR A 502 13.34 3.89 -29.79
N ASN A 503 14.16 4.59 -28.99
CA ASN A 503 14.04 5.98 -28.55
C ASN A 503 12.78 6.38 -27.77
N THR A 504 12.97 6.67 -26.48
CA THR A 504 12.37 7.85 -25.80
C THR A 504 12.98 8.00 -24.41
N GLU A 505 14.02 8.83 -24.29
CA GLU A 505 14.41 9.43 -23.00
C GLU A 505 13.27 10.31 -22.42
N GLU A 506 12.27 10.65 -23.23
CA GLU A 506 11.06 11.38 -22.82
C GLU A 506 10.06 10.54 -21.99
N GLU A 507 10.03 9.20 -22.12
CA GLU A 507 9.08 8.36 -21.36
C GLU A 507 9.53 8.17 -19.89
N TRP A 508 10.82 8.38 -19.61
CA TRP A 508 11.37 8.33 -18.24
C TRP A 508 11.21 9.65 -17.48
N THR A 509 11.18 10.80 -18.18
CA THR A 509 11.00 12.12 -17.55
C THR A 509 9.54 12.40 -17.15
N GLU A 510 8.55 11.84 -17.84
CA GLU A 510 7.13 11.92 -17.40
C GLU A 510 6.83 11.04 -16.18
N LEU A 511 7.62 10.00 -15.90
CA LEU A 511 7.46 9.17 -14.69
C LEU A 511 8.25 9.68 -13.48
N ALA A 512 9.24 10.56 -13.70
CA ALA A 512 10.03 11.20 -12.64
C ALA A 512 9.42 12.51 -12.10
N THR A 513 8.37 13.04 -12.73
CA THR A 513 7.68 14.27 -12.29
C THR A 513 6.54 13.96 -11.32
N PHE A 514 6.88 13.50 -10.11
CA PHE A 514 6.07 13.78 -8.93
C PHE A 514 6.53 15.11 -8.32
N PRO A 515 5.60 15.99 -7.88
CA PRO A 515 5.95 17.34 -7.48
C PRO A 515 6.77 17.33 -6.18
N ARG A 516 7.86 18.10 -6.18
CA ARG A 516 8.50 18.62 -4.97
C ARG A 516 7.47 19.32 -4.08
#